data_AF-A0A819LI87-F1
#
_entry.id   AF-A0A819LI87-F1
#
_cell.length_a   1.000
_cell.length_b   1.000
_cell.length_c   1.000
_cell.angle_alpha   90.00
_cell.angle_beta   90.00
_cell.angle_gamma   90.00
#
_symmetry.space_group_name_H-M   'P 1'
#
loop_
_entity.id
_entity.type
_entity.pdbx_description
1 polymer ?
#
loop_
_entity_poly.entity_id
_entity_poly.type
_entity_poly.pdbx_seq_one_letter_code
_entity_poly.pdbx_strand_id
1 'polypeptide(L)' 'MKSNMMKSSRNNKSEIPSVMRAAQQTNFGNIRDVLTLSDNVPVPRELSPKGILIHVIATEAPIDLAN' A
#
# COMPACT_ATOMS: atom_id res chain seq x y z
N MET A 1 -37.71 -12.90 5.58
CA MET A 1 -36.56 -11.97 5.54
C MET A 1 -35.60 -12.45 4.46
N LYS A 2 -35.27 -11.63 3.46
CA LYS A 2 -34.29 -11.97 2.41
C LYS A 2 -32.92 -11.50 2.88
N SER A 3 -31.96 -12.41 3.04
CA SER A 3 -30.56 -12.08 3.32
C SER A 3 -29.91 -11.54 2.05
N ASN A 4 -29.44 -10.28 2.10
CA ASN A 4 -28.62 -9.71 1.03
C ASN A 4 -27.22 -10.32 1.11
N MET A 5 -26.99 -11.37 0.31
CA MET A 5 -25.69 -11.97 0.11
C MET A 5 -24.82 -10.97 -0.69
N MET A 6 -23.89 -10.28 -0.02
CA MET A 6 -22.79 -9.58 -0.68
C MET A 6 -21.99 -10.61 -1.46
N LYS A 7 -22.12 -10.61 -2.79
CA LYS A 7 -21.22 -11.34 -3.67
C LYS A 7 -19.83 -10.72 -3.51
N SER A 8 -18.91 -11.44 -2.87
CA SER A 8 -17.49 -11.12 -2.89
C SER A 8 -17.02 -11.22 -4.35
N SER A 9 -16.98 -10.07 -5.02
CA SER A 9 -16.32 -9.94 -6.32
C SER A 9 -14.82 -10.08 -6.06
N ARG A 10 -14.26 -11.24 -6.39
CA ARG A 10 -12.80 -11.36 -6.50
C ARG A 10 -12.39 -10.46 -7.66
N ASN A 11 -11.86 -9.27 -7.36
CA ASN A 11 -11.26 -8.41 -8.37
C ASN A 11 -10.22 -9.26 -9.13
N ASN A 12 -10.33 -9.31 -10.45
CA ASN A 12 -9.42 -10.10 -11.26
C ASN A 12 -8.00 -9.58 -11.03
N LYS A 13 -7.03 -10.47 -10.83
CA LYS A 13 -5.62 -10.11 -10.56
C LYS A 13 -5.01 -9.19 -11.64
N SER A 14 -5.61 -9.13 -12.83
CA SER A 14 -5.24 -8.22 -13.93
C SER A 14 -5.61 -6.76 -13.69
N GLU A 15 -6.52 -6.46 -12.76
CA GLU A 15 -6.93 -5.09 -12.41
C GLU A 15 -6.02 -4.43 -11.36
N ILE A 16 -5.18 -5.23 -10.70
CA ILE A 16 -4.22 -4.72 -9.72
C ILE A 16 -2.97 -4.25 -10.48
N PRO A 17 -2.59 -2.96 -10.38
CA PRO A 17 -1.45 -2.42 -11.10
C PRO A 17 -0.14 -3.09 -10.64
N SER A 18 0.85 -3.15 -11.53
CA SER A 18 2.18 -3.70 -11.20
C SER A 18 3.05 -2.76 -10.39
N VAL A 19 2.77 -1.46 -10.46
CA VAL A 19 3.47 -0.40 -9.75
C VAL A 19 2.49 0.54 -9.07
N MET A 20 2.96 1.25 -8.05
CA MET A 20 2.21 2.22 -7.27
C MET A 20 3.07 3.45 -6.98
N ARG A 21 2.38 4.54 -6.65
CA ARG A 21 2.98 5.71 -6.05
C ARG A 21 3.18 5.48 -4.55
N ALA A 22 4.40 5.69 -4.05
CA ALA A 22 4.71 5.54 -2.64
C ALA A 22 5.81 6.49 -2.17
N ALA A 23 5.75 6.88 -0.90
CA ALA A 23 6.86 7.51 -0.21
C ALA A 23 7.90 6.44 0.15
N GLN A 24 9.17 6.68 -0.22
CA GLN A 24 10.27 5.75 -0.01
C GLN A 24 11.43 6.43 0.69
N GLN A 25 12.07 5.68 1.58
CA GLN A 25 13.33 6.03 2.21
C GLN A 25 14.38 5.01 1.78
N THR A 26 15.40 5.45 1.06
CA THR A 26 16.48 4.56 0.58
C THR A 26 17.73 4.63 1.44
N ASN A 27 17.87 5.68 2.25
CA ASN A 27 19.01 5.93 3.14
C ASN A 27 18.53 6.25 4.56
N PHE A 28 19.40 6.06 5.56
CA PHE A 28 19.16 6.56 6.91
C PHE A 28 19.47 8.06 6.98
N GLY A 29 18.67 8.81 7.76
CA GLY A 29 18.84 10.25 7.92
C GLY A 29 17.54 10.96 8.30
N ASN A 30 17.58 12.29 8.34
CA ASN A 30 16.38 13.10 8.60
C ASN A 30 15.34 12.85 7.50
N ILE A 31 14.10 12.57 7.90
CA ILE A 31 13.03 12.21 6.96
C ILE A 31 12.78 13.27 5.88
N ARG A 32 13.02 14.55 6.18
CA ARG A 32 12.89 15.64 5.20
C ARG A 32 13.89 15.55 4.06
N ASP A 33 15.04 14.90 4.31
CA ASP A 33 16.13 14.77 3.35
C ASP A 33 16.11 13.42 2.65
N VAL A 34 15.63 12.37 3.31
CA VAL A 34 15.70 10.99 2.80
C VAL A 34 14.39 10.43 2.26
N LEU A 35 13.24 11.05 2.59
CA LEU A 35 11.94 10.61 2.11
C LEU A 35 11.63 11.24 0.75
N THR A 36 11.40 10.40 -0.24
CA THR A 36 11.08 10.83 -1.61
C THR A 36 9.79 10.19 -2.08
N LEU A 37 9.06 10.89 -2.96
CA LEU A 37 7.86 10.35 -3.58
C LEU A 37 8.22 9.74 -4.94
N SER A 38 7.92 8.46 -5.11
CA SER A 38 8.20 7.70 -6.34
C SER A 38 6.91 7.13 -6.92
N ASP A 39 6.72 7.29 -8.23
CA ASP A 39 5.51 6.81 -8.94
C ASP A 39 5.62 5.35 -9.44
N ASN A 40 6.81 4.75 -9.34
CA ASN A 40 7.15 3.46 -9.97
C ASN A 40 7.58 2.39 -8.95
N VAL A 41 6.94 2.35 -7.80
CA VAL A 41 7.26 1.36 -6.76
C VAL A 41 6.51 0.06 -7.02
N PRO A 42 7.16 -1.12 -7.07
CA PRO A 42 6.46 -2.38 -7.31
C PRO A 42 5.37 -2.67 -6.26
N VAL A 43 4.18 -3.07 -6.70
CA VAL A 43 3.13 -3.54 -5.80
C VAL A 43 3.50 -4.94 -5.29
N PRO A 44 3.49 -5.19 -3.95
CA PRO A 44 3.78 -6.51 -3.41
C PRO A 44 2.79 -7.56 -3.93
N ARG A 45 3.31 -8.59 -4.61
CA ARG A 45 2.50 -9.70 -5.14
C ARG A 45 2.58 -10.98 -4.31
N GLU A 46 3.65 -11.12 -3.54
CA GLU A 46 3.86 -12.24 -2.62
C GLU A 46 3.37 -11.82 -1.24
N LEU A 47 2.12 -12.18 -0.94
CA LEU A 47 1.54 -11.97 0.38
C LEU A 47 1.76 -13.23 1.23
N SER A 48 1.98 -13.05 2.53
CA SER A 48 1.93 -14.16 3.47
C SER A 48 0.53 -14.81 3.44
N PRO A 49 0.35 -16.06 3.92
CA PRO A 49 -0.95 -16.74 3.87
C PRO A 49 -2.12 -15.99 4.53
N LYS A 50 -1.81 -15.03 5.41
CA LYS A 50 -2.79 -14.17 6.10
C LYS A 50 -2.70 -12.69 5.68
N GLY A 51 -1.84 -12.38 4.72
CA GLY A 51 -1.67 -11.03 4.19
C GLY A 51 -2.81 -10.65 3.25
N ILE A 52 -3.16 -9.37 3.24
CA ILE A 52 -4.11 -8.79 2.30
C ILE A 52 -3.47 -7.57 1.62
N LEU A 53 -3.83 -7.34 0.35
CA LEU A 53 -3.46 -6.12 -0.35
C LEU A 53 -4.60 -5.12 -0.19
N ILE A 54 -4.27 -3.90 0.23
CA ILE A 54 -5.24 -2.83 0.49
C ILE A 54 -4.97 -1.68 -0.48
N HIS A 55 -6.02 -1.20 -1.15
CA HIS A 55 -5.96 0.08 -1.85
C HIS A 55 -6.13 1.20 -0.83
N VAL A 56 -5.04 1.90 -0.52
CA VAL A 56 -5.01 2.97 0.48
C VAL A 56 -5.58 4.26 -0.11
N ILE A 57 -6.68 4.76 0.46
CA ILE A 57 -7.28 6.05 0.09
C ILE A 57 -6.68 7.20 0.90
N ALA A 58 -6.40 6.94 2.18
CA ALA A 58 -5.76 7.86 3.11
C ALA A 58 -4.95 7.07 4.13
N THR A 59 -3.88 7.67 4.61
CA THR A 59 -3.05 7.12 5.68
C THR A 59 -2.57 8.26 6.57
N GLU A 60 -2.45 7.97 7.86
CA GLU A 60 -1.78 8.81 8.84
C GLU A 60 -0.77 7.90 9.53
N ALA A 61 0.46 8.38 9.64
CA ALA A 61 1.50 7.73 10.42
C ALA A 61 2.13 8.79 11.33
N PRO A 62 2.36 8.49 12.61
CA PRO A 62 3.23 9.32 13.42
C PRO A 62 4.61 9.29 12.77
N ILE A 63 5.07 10.43 12.26
CA ILE A 63 6.45 10.56 11.83
C ILE A 63 7.28 10.48 13.10
N ASP A 64 8.00 9.37 13.28
CA ASP A 64 9.04 9.29 14.30
C ASP A 64 10.17 10.26 13.88
N LEU A 65 10.09 11.50 14.38
CA LEU A 65 11.08 12.55 14.21
C LEU A 65 12.24 12.36 15.21
N ALA A 66 12.66 11.11 15.48
CA ALA A 66 13.76 10.84 16.40
C ALA A 66 15.05 11.49 15.88
N ASN A 67 15.38 12.62 16.51
CA ASN A 67 16.68 13.28 16.48
C ASN A 67 17.75 12.39 17.14
#